data_AF-A0A3A9BAV7-F1
#
_entry.id   AF-A0A3A9BAV7-F1
#
_cell.length_a   1.000
_cell.length_b   1.000
_cell.length_c   1.000
_cell.angle_alpha   90.00
_cell.angle_beta   90.00
_cell.angle_gamma   90.00
#
_symmetry.space_group_name_H-M   'P 1'
#
loop_
_entity.id
_entity.type
_entity.pdbx_description
1 polymer ?
#
loop_
_entity_poly.entity_id
_entity_poly.type
_entity_poly.pdbx_seq_one_letter_code
_entity_poly.pdbx_strand_id
1 'polypeptide(L)' 'MAGKKKTPEADQAVIGKVENKFSKEQLIASSRFQGRRDIIEALLEDGELYTVKAVEEKISSYMKGKVK' A
#
# COMPACT_ATOMS: atom_id res chain seq x y z
N MET A 1 22.20 -12.00 -21.54
CA MET A 1 21.75 -10.84 -20.72
C MET A 1 20.42 -11.24 -20.10
N ALA A 2 20.48 -11.92 -18.96
CA ALA A 2 20.31 -11.32 -17.63
C ALA A 2 18.83 -10.99 -17.34
N GLY A 3 18.18 -11.95 -16.68
CA GLY A 3 17.14 -11.68 -15.69
C GLY A 3 15.81 -11.19 -16.21
N LYS A 4 14.96 -12.11 -16.67
CA LYS A 4 13.52 -11.95 -16.43
C LYS A 4 13.29 -12.02 -14.92
N LYS A 5 13.42 -10.89 -14.22
CA LYS A 5 12.93 -10.74 -12.85
C LYS A 5 11.41 -10.62 -12.95
N LYS A 6 10.82 -11.81 -12.98
CA LYS A 6 9.47 -12.19 -12.60
C LYS A 6 8.82 -11.11 -11.73
N THR A 7 7.93 -10.35 -12.35
CA THR A 7 6.81 -9.67 -11.70
C THR A 7 6.18 -10.68 -10.74
N PRO A 8 6.16 -10.45 -9.42
CA PRO A 8 5.28 -11.21 -8.55
C PRO A 8 3.87 -10.79 -8.93
N GLU A 9 3.27 -11.68 -9.71
CA GLU A 9 1.85 -11.93 -9.87
C GLU A 9 1.07 -11.31 -8.71
N ALA A 10 0.38 -10.21 -9.04
CA ALA A 10 -0.68 -9.67 -8.23
C ALA A 10 -1.77 -10.74 -8.13
N ASP A 11 -1.62 -11.61 -7.13
CA ASP A 11 -2.64 -12.55 -6.68
C ASP A 11 -3.81 -11.71 -6.12
N GLN A 12 -4.66 -11.34 -7.05
CA GLN A 12 -5.98 -10.81 -6.77
C GLN A 12 -6.90 -12.00 -6.55
N ALA A 13 -7.71 -11.88 -5.51
CA ALA A 13 -8.91 -12.66 -5.20
C ALA A 13 -8.75 -13.82 -4.21
N VAL A 14 -8.65 -13.48 -2.92
CA VAL A 14 -9.36 -14.27 -1.91
C VAL A 14 -10.32 -13.36 -1.14
N ILE A 15 -11.59 -13.52 -1.52
CA ILE A 15 -12.79 -13.20 -0.78
C ILE A 15 -12.68 -13.59 0.71
N GLY A 16 -13.00 -12.65 1.59
CA GLY A 16 -13.26 -12.93 3.00
C GLY A 16 -12.19 -12.39 3.93
N LYS A 17 -12.36 -11.14 4.38
CA LYS A 17 -12.08 -10.67 5.74
C LYS A 17 -10.86 -11.31 6.46
N VAL A 18 -9.71 -11.39 5.80
CA VAL A 18 -8.43 -11.65 6.44
C VAL A 18 -7.70 -10.31 6.47
N GLU A 19 -7.18 -9.95 7.62
CA GLU A 19 -6.38 -8.73 7.81
C GLU A 19 -5.01 -8.92 7.12
N ASN A 20 -5.00 -9.04 5.79
CA ASN A 20 -3.79 -9.14 5.01
C ASN A 20 -2.98 -7.87 5.23
N LYS A 21 -1.81 -8.06 5.84
CA LYS A 21 -0.81 -7.01 6.00
C LYS A 21 0.03 -7.02 4.74
N PHE A 22 0.14 -5.85 4.11
CA PHE A 22 0.86 -5.62 2.88
C PHE A 22 2.06 -4.72 3.16
N SER A 23 3.19 -5.00 2.51
CA SER A 23 4.34 -4.10 2.53
C SER A 23 4.00 -2.79 1.82
N LYS A 24 4.72 -1.70 2.14
CA LYS A 24 4.55 -0.43 1.43
C LYS A 24 4.68 -0.61 -0.09
N GLU A 25 5.58 -1.48 -0.56
CA GLU A 25 5.79 -1.80 -1.98
C GLU A 25 4.53 -2.40 -2.66
N GLN A 26 3.79 -3.26 -1.95
CA GLN A 26 2.55 -3.84 -2.44
C GLN A 26 1.42 -2.81 -2.50
N LEU A 27 1.41 -1.88 -1.53
CA LEU A 27 0.44 -0.79 -1.47
C LEU A 27 0.70 0.23 -2.60
N ILE A 28 1.95 0.64 -2.86
CA ILE A 28 2.31 1.55 -3.96
C ILE A 28 2.12 0.92 -5.35
N ALA A 29 2.26 -0.41 -5.46
CA ALA A 29 2.05 -1.16 -6.69
C ALA A 29 0.55 -1.31 -7.01
N SER A 30 -0.33 -1.21 -6.00
CA SER A 30 -1.78 -1.29 -6.19
C SER A 30 -2.35 -0.03 -6.84
N SER A 31 -3.24 -0.19 -7.82
CA SER A 31 -3.94 0.93 -8.48
C SER A 31 -4.77 1.77 -7.49
N ARG A 32 -5.18 1.19 -6.36
CA ARG A 32 -5.96 1.86 -5.31
C ARG A 32 -5.20 2.99 -4.63
N PHE A 33 -3.87 2.94 -4.61
CA PHE A 33 -3.02 3.98 -3.98
C PHE A 33 -2.03 4.63 -4.94
N GLN A 34 -2.22 4.47 -6.26
CA GLN A 34 -1.32 5.00 -7.27
C GLN A 34 -1.06 6.51 -7.15
N GLY A 35 -2.10 7.29 -6.82
CA GLY A 35 -2.00 8.74 -6.61
C GLY A 35 -1.65 9.14 -5.17
N ARG A 36 -1.42 8.17 -4.28
CA ARG A 36 -1.13 8.38 -2.86
C ARG A 36 0.21 7.76 -2.47
N ARG A 37 1.06 7.41 -3.44
CA ARG A 37 2.37 6.80 -3.21
C ARG A 37 3.27 7.66 -2.34
N ASP A 38 3.35 8.96 -2.62
CA ASP A 38 4.13 9.92 -1.82
C ASP A 38 3.64 9.96 -0.37
N ILE A 39 2.32 9.89 -0.17
CA ILE A 39 1.71 9.89 1.16
C ILE A 39 2.01 8.57 1.87
N ILE A 40 1.96 7.45 1.16
CA ILE A 40 2.29 6.12 1.67
C ILE A 40 3.76 6.07 2.09
N GLU A 41 4.68 6.52 1.25
CA GLU A 41 6.11 6.58 1.59
C GLU A 41 6.39 7.52 2.77
N ALA A 42 5.64 8.61 2.91
CA ALA A 42 5.78 9.51 4.04
C ALA A 42 5.16 8.98 5.35
N LEU A 43 4.15 8.09 5.26
CA LEU A 43 3.38 7.60 6.42
C LEU A 43 3.76 6.17 6.86
N LEU A 44 4.43 5.40 6.02
CA LEU A 44 4.71 3.98 6.21
C LEU A 44 6.22 3.75 6.11
N GLU A 45 6.75 2.99 7.06
CA GLU A 45 8.17 2.66 7.07
C GLU A 45 8.48 1.46 6.17
N ASP A 46 9.72 1.44 5.67
CA ASP A 46 10.26 0.32 4.92
C ASP A 46 10.49 -0.89 5.85
N GLY A 47 10.06 -2.07 5.41
CA GLY A 47 10.17 -3.30 6.22
C GLY A 47 9.01 -3.57 7.19
N GLU A 48 8.05 -2.65 7.32
CA GLU A 48 6.83 -2.88 8.06
C GLU A 48 5.66 -3.30 7.15
N LEU A 49 4.77 -4.13 7.71
CA LEU A 49 3.57 -4.62 7.02
C LEU A 49 2.34 -3.94 7.59
N TYR A 50 1.54 -3.34 6.71
CA TYR A 50 0.36 -2.57 7.08
C TYR A 50 -0.89 -3.09 6.39
N THR A 51 -2.02 -3.05 7.08
CA THR A 51 -3.30 -3.38 6.46
C THR A 51 -3.79 -2.22 5.61
N VAL A 52 -4.54 -2.55 4.54
CA VAL A 52 -5.17 -1.55 3.66
C VAL A 52 -5.97 -0.53 4.47
N LYS A 53 -6.70 -0.99 5.50
CA LYS A 53 -7.50 -0.13 6.37
C LYS A 53 -6.64 0.84 7.20
N ALA A 54 -5.56 0.36 7.81
CA ALA A 54 -4.66 1.21 8.60
C ALA A 54 -3.99 2.29 7.72
N VAL A 55 -3.63 1.91 6.49
CA VAL A 55 -3.05 2.83 5.49
C VAL A 55 -4.08 3.88 5.07
N GLU A 56 -5.32 3.46 4.75
CA GLU A 56 -6.40 4.39 4.42
C GLU A 56 -6.71 5.36 5.57
N GLU A 57 -6.71 4.91 6.83
CA GLU A 57 -6.92 5.78 8.00
C GLU A 57 -5.77 6.77 8.21
N LYS A 58 -4.51 6.33 8.07
CA LYS A 58 -3.34 7.21 8.14
C LYS A 58 -3.41 8.28 7.05
N ILE A 59 -3.67 7.89 5.81
CA ILE A 59 -3.81 8.80 4.67
C ILE A 59 -4.96 9.78 4.90
N SER A 60 -6.12 9.28 5.32
CA SER A 60 -7.31 10.12 5.58
C SER A 60 -7.04 11.15 6.68
N SER A 61 -6.35 10.75 7.75
CA SER A 61 -5.94 11.64 8.83
C SER A 61 -4.94 12.71 8.35
N TYR A 62 -3.98 12.32 7.53
CA TYR A 62 -3.01 13.24 6.91
C TYR A 62 -3.70 14.27 6.00
N MET A 63 -4.65 13.83 5.15
CA MET A 63 -5.42 14.73 4.28
C MET A 63 -6.35 15.64 5.07
N LYS A 64 -6.98 15.14 6.15
CA LYS A 64 -7.79 15.96 7.07
C LYS A 64 -6.97 17.02 7.80
N GLY A 65 -5.72 16.74 8.16
CA GLY A 65 -4.83 17.71 8.79
C GLY A 65 -4.37 18.84 7.87
N LYS A 66 -4.36 18.61 6.55
CA LYS A 66 -4.03 19.63 5.53
C LYS A 66 -5.20 20.54 5.14
N VAL A 67 -6.43 20.24 5.55
CA VAL A 67 -7.61 21.08 5.27
C VAL A 67 -7.94 21.98 6.47
N LYS A 68 -7.12 23.01 6.68
CA LYS A 68 -7.47 24.17 7.51
C LYS A 68 -6.75 25.42 7.05
#